data_AF-A0A235EIB9-F1
#
_entry.id   AF-A0A235EIB9-F1
#
_cell.length_a   1.000
_cell.length_b   1.000
_cell.length_c   1.000
_cell.angle_alpha   90.00
_cell.angle_beta   90.00
_cell.angle_gamma   90.00
#
_symmetry.space_group_name_H-M   'P 1'
#
loop_
_entity.id
_entity.type
_entity.pdbx_description
1 polymer ?
#
loop_
_entity_poly.entity_id
_entity_poly.type
_entity_poly.pdbx_seq_one_letter_code
_entity_poly.pdbx_strand_id
1 'polypeptide(L)'
;MSYVLHLWRHPIPVSSEDAQVTLRDLRQQLSFNPDPAAGVLMQALAAGLPQDGEPEDYWTEPPEPDPFALVQSLSPAVAELEVVLPVIERVARQLGWVIFDPQSGEVHPPSGQVMGPMGSVAAVADVPVLPELDTSPSARSRRVQQSLEPLFTQRGWRKLRGAFWFKKKLPVGEALVYSDMVRDTLHHGVWIRLALPSHLQPALNSDGGPAFKVSLQHFAQTHRLPFTYLEPPALFQKQAGGVIYELPMGSADSAATRRDELAALYDRAVLDWLDQLHSLEDLDRWANRVPDEECPFVGLRQRSDYRLLNYHPDLLVAAAVNAPDFEQRALERYAMY
;
A
#
# COMPACT_ATOMS: atom_id res chain seq x y z
N MET A 1 -20.26 8.36 -8.09
CA MET A 1 -19.39 7.35 -8.71
C MET A 1 -18.48 8.07 -9.69
N SER A 2 -17.18 7.77 -9.74
CA SER A 2 -16.27 8.35 -10.73
C SER A 2 -16.36 7.58 -12.04
N TYR A 3 -16.56 8.29 -13.15
CA TYR A 3 -16.50 7.72 -14.49
C TYR A 3 -15.04 7.68 -14.93
N VAL A 4 -14.58 6.55 -15.46
CA VAL A 4 -13.17 6.31 -15.78
C VAL A 4 -13.08 5.62 -17.13
N LEU A 5 -12.29 6.18 -18.03
CA LEU A 5 -11.96 5.61 -19.33
C LEU A 5 -10.51 5.13 -19.32
N HIS A 6 -10.27 3.94 -19.89
CA HIS A 6 -8.92 3.41 -20.04
C HIS A 6 -8.46 3.52 -21.48
N LEU A 7 -7.28 4.11 -21.68
CA LEU A 7 -6.72 4.39 -22.99
C LEU A 7 -5.36 3.70 -23.12
N TRP A 8 -5.16 2.96 -24.21
CA TRP A 8 -3.86 2.38 -24.58
C TRP A 8 -3.71 2.34 -26.10
N ARG A 9 -2.50 2.05 -26.60
CA ARG A 9 -2.24 2.02 -28.05
C ARG A 9 -2.26 0.61 -28.64
N HIS A 10 -1.56 -0.31 -27.98
CA HIS A 10 -1.44 -1.69 -28.44
C HIS A 10 -1.41 -2.67 -27.25
N PRO A 11 -1.92 -3.91 -27.43
CA PRO A 11 -2.60 -4.42 -28.62
C PRO A 11 -4.02 -3.85 -28.80
N ILE A 12 -4.54 -3.82 -30.05
CA ILE A 12 -5.93 -3.42 -30.32
C ILE A 12 -6.81 -4.66 -30.08
N PRO A 13 -7.74 -4.63 -29.12
CA PRO A 13 -8.59 -5.77 -28.83
C PRO A 13 -9.59 -6.02 -29.96
N VAL A 14 -10.00 -7.28 -30.14
CA VAL A 14 -10.98 -7.69 -31.16
C VAL A 14 -12.41 -7.85 -30.62
N SER A 15 -12.60 -7.72 -29.31
CA SER A 15 -13.89 -7.75 -28.63
C SER A 15 -13.84 -6.99 -27.29
N SER A 16 -15.01 -6.75 -26.68
CA SER A 16 -15.10 -6.18 -25.33
C SER A 16 -14.47 -7.07 -24.25
N GLU A 17 -14.63 -8.40 -24.36
CA GLU A 17 -14.00 -9.36 -23.46
C GLU A 17 -12.48 -9.36 -23.60
N ASP A 18 -11.98 -9.30 -24.83
CA ASP A 18 -10.55 -9.21 -25.13
C ASP A 18 -9.95 -7.88 -24.65
N ALA A 19 -10.71 -6.79 -24.70
CA ALA A 19 -10.30 -5.50 -24.15
C ALA A 19 -10.14 -5.54 -22.63
N GLN A 20 -11.01 -6.27 -21.91
CA GLN A 20 -10.86 -6.46 -20.46
C GLN A 20 -9.61 -7.27 -20.10
N VAL A 21 -9.33 -8.33 -20.86
CA VAL A 21 -8.12 -9.15 -20.69
C VAL A 21 -6.87 -8.32 -21.00
N THR A 22 -6.87 -7.62 -22.13
CA THR A 22 -5.79 -6.73 -22.57
C THR A 22 -5.50 -5.64 -21.54
N LEU A 23 -6.54 -4.99 -21.01
CA LEU A 23 -6.41 -3.99 -19.96
C LEU A 23 -5.74 -4.57 -18.71
N ARG A 24 -6.14 -5.77 -18.28
CA ARG A 24 -5.54 -6.45 -17.12
C ARG A 24 -4.06 -6.74 -17.35
N ASP A 25 -3.72 -7.29 -18.51
CA ASP A 25 -2.35 -7.68 -18.85
C ASP A 25 -1.43 -6.45 -18.98
N LEU A 26 -1.91 -5.38 -19.63
CA LEU A 26 -1.15 -4.13 -19.75
C LEU A 26 -0.93 -3.44 -18.40
N ARG A 27 -1.90 -3.49 -17.47
CA ARG A 27 -1.73 -2.93 -16.12
C ARG A 27 -0.75 -3.73 -15.25
N GLN A 28 -0.48 -4.99 -15.58
CA GLN A 28 0.53 -5.81 -14.90
C GLN A 28 1.94 -5.61 -15.45
N GLN A 29 2.07 -4.99 -16.63
CA GLN A 29 3.36 -4.71 -17.26
C GLN A 29 3.83 -3.31 -16.86
N LEU A 30 5.04 -3.25 -16.28
CA LEU A 30 5.73 -1.98 -16.07
C LEU A 30 6.53 -1.64 -17.33
N SER A 31 6.31 -0.45 -17.89
CA SER A 31 7.19 0.09 -18.92
C SER A 31 8.22 1.01 -18.28
N PHE A 32 9.50 0.70 -18.47
CA PHE A 32 10.60 1.58 -18.06
C PHE A 32 10.88 2.71 -19.06
N ASN A 33 10.09 2.79 -20.13
CA ASN A 33 10.10 3.90 -21.08
C ASN A 33 8.70 4.53 -21.13
N PRO A 34 8.55 5.81 -20.76
CA PRO A 34 7.29 6.52 -20.96
C PRO A 34 6.93 6.51 -22.43
N ASP A 35 5.67 6.18 -22.77
CA ASP A 35 5.19 6.36 -24.14
C ASP A 35 5.13 7.86 -24.42
N PRO A 36 5.97 8.41 -25.32
CA PRO A 36 5.95 9.84 -25.64
C PRO A 36 4.58 10.29 -26.17
N ALA A 37 3.75 9.36 -26.67
CA ALA A 37 2.40 9.65 -27.10
C ALA A 37 1.44 9.97 -25.94
N ALA A 38 1.73 9.56 -24.69
CA ALA A 38 0.89 9.87 -23.53
C ALA A 38 0.87 11.38 -23.23
N GLY A 39 2.04 12.04 -23.29
CA GLY A 39 2.11 13.49 -23.15
C GLY A 39 1.38 14.23 -24.28
N VAL A 40 1.49 13.73 -25.51
CA VAL A 40 0.78 14.29 -26.68
C VAL A 40 -0.73 14.12 -26.55
N LEU A 41 -1.19 12.97 -26.04
CA LEU A 41 -2.59 12.70 -25.73
C LEU A 41 -3.13 13.74 -24.74
N MET A 42 -2.46 13.94 -23.60
CA MET A 42 -2.93 14.89 -22.57
C MET A 42 -2.98 16.33 -23.09
N GLN A 43 -1.97 16.76 -23.85
CA GLN A 43 -1.95 18.09 -24.47
C GLN A 43 -3.10 18.28 -25.47
N ALA A 44 -3.37 17.26 -26.30
CA ALA A 44 -4.44 17.32 -27.29
C ALA A 44 -5.84 17.30 -26.65
N LEU A 45 -6.01 16.59 -25.53
CA LEU A 45 -7.23 16.60 -24.74
C LEU A 45 -7.48 17.98 -24.13
N ALA A 46 -6.47 18.56 -23.46
CA ALA A 46 -6.57 19.89 -22.87
C ALA A 46 -6.89 20.97 -23.90
N ALA A 47 -6.26 20.92 -25.08
CA ALA A 47 -6.53 21.86 -26.18
C ALA A 47 -7.92 21.66 -26.84
N GLY A 48 -8.53 20.47 -26.66
CA GLY A 48 -9.80 20.11 -27.25
C GLY A 48 -11.03 20.44 -26.40
N LEU A 49 -10.84 20.77 -25.12
CA LEU A 49 -11.90 21.16 -24.20
C LEU A 49 -12.30 22.64 -24.38
N PRO A 50 -13.53 23.04 -24.00
CA PRO A 50 -13.92 24.44 -24.00
C PRO A 50 -13.02 25.28 -23.09
N GLN A 51 -12.66 26.49 -23.52
CA GLN A 51 -11.72 27.35 -22.79
C GLN A 51 -12.37 28.20 -21.68
N ASP A 52 -13.70 28.15 -21.56
CA ASP A 52 -14.46 28.97 -20.62
C ASP A 52 -14.58 28.31 -19.23
N GLY A 53 -14.13 27.05 -19.06
CA GLY A 53 -14.10 26.33 -17.79
C GLY A 53 -12.68 26.02 -17.33
N GLU A 54 -12.49 25.88 -16.02
CA GLU A 54 -11.23 25.44 -15.43
C GLU A 54 -11.08 23.91 -15.63
N PRO A 55 -9.85 23.37 -15.68
CA PRO A 55 -9.65 21.92 -15.83
C PRO A 55 -10.39 21.09 -14.77
N GLU A 56 -10.53 21.62 -13.56
CA GLU A 56 -11.21 20.99 -12.42
C GLU A 56 -12.73 20.85 -12.64
N ASP A 57 -13.31 21.61 -13.56
CA ASP A 57 -14.73 21.51 -13.92
C ASP A 57 -15.00 20.25 -14.75
N TYR A 58 -14.04 19.88 -15.62
CA TYR A 58 -14.19 18.78 -16.60
C TYR A 58 -13.74 17.42 -16.07
N TRP A 59 -12.88 17.41 -15.03
CA TRP A 59 -12.24 16.20 -14.54
C TRP A 59 -12.47 16.01 -13.05
N THR A 60 -12.76 14.77 -12.64
CA THR A 60 -12.73 14.38 -11.23
C THR A 60 -11.30 14.43 -10.69
N GLU A 61 -10.33 14.18 -11.56
CA GLU A 61 -8.89 14.31 -11.32
C GLU A 61 -8.24 14.79 -12.62
N PRO A 62 -7.54 15.94 -12.63
CA PRO A 62 -6.88 16.45 -13.84
C PRO A 62 -5.96 15.38 -14.45
N PRO A 63 -6.07 15.09 -15.75
CA PRO A 63 -5.32 14.01 -16.36
C PRO A 63 -3.83 14.39 -16.48
N GLU A 64 -2.98 13.61 -15.83
CA GLU A 64 -1.52 13.70 -15.96
C GLU A 64 -0.98 12.46 -16.68
N PRO A 65 0.04 12.61 -17.56
CA PRO A 65 0.63 11.47 -18.22
C PRO A 65 1.40 10.61 -17.22
N ASP A 66 1.01 9.34 -17.07
CA ASP A 66 1.77 8.39 -16.25
C ASP A 66 2.97 7.89 -17.07
N PRO A 67 4.22 8.19 -16.65
CA PRO A 67 5.42 7.84 -17.40
C PRO A 67 5.79 6.35 -17.31
N PHE A 68 5.12 5.57 -16.46
CA PHE A 68 5.41 4.15 -16.26
C PHE A 68 4.25 3.24 -16.70
N ALA A 69 3.07 3.79 -16.94
CA ALA A 69 1.90 3.03 -17.34
C ALA A 69 1.74 2.91 -18.88
N LEU A 70 1.51 1.68 -19.33
CA LEU A 70 1.08 1.39 -20.71
C LEU A 70 -0.39 1.75 -20.98
N VAL A 71 -1.14 2.07 -19.91
CA VAL A 71 -2.55 2.46 -19.95
C VAL A 71 -2.72 3.79 -19.25
N GLN A 72 -3.28 4.77 -19.96
CA GLN A 72 -3.67 6.06 -19.41
C GLN A 72 -5.11 5.98 -18.93
N SER A 73 -5.39 6.45 -17.71
CA SER A 73 -6.75 6.46 -17.17
C SER A 73 -7.23 7.90 -17.08
N LEU A 74 -8.40 8.17 -17.67
CA LEU A 74 -9.02 9.49 -17.67
C LEU A 74 -10.28 9.45 -16.82
N SER A 75 -10.45 10.43 -15.94
CA SER A 75 -11.56 10.47 -14.98
C SER A 75 -12.45 11.70 -15.22
N PRO A 76 -13.22 11.76 -16.33
CA PRO A 76 -14.08 12.91 -16.60
C PRO A 76 -15.15 13.06 -15.50
N ALA A 77 -15.50 14.29 -15.17
CA ALA A 77 -16.60 14.59 -14.28
C ALA A 77 -17.91 14.11 -14.94
N VAL A 78 -18.74 13.35 -14.21
CA VAL A 78 -20.00 12.80 -14.75
C VAL A 78 -20.92 13.90 -15.28
N ALA A 79 -20.95 15.05 -14.61
CA ALA A 79 -21.74 16.21 -15.01
C ALA A 79 -21.31 16.79 -16.38
N GLU A 80 -20.04 16.62 -16.76
CA GLU A 80 -19.46 17.15 -17.99
C GLU A 80 -19.19 16.06 -19.04
N LEU A 81 -19.70 14.84 -18.82
CA LEU A 81 -19.39 13.70 -19.69
C LEU A 81 -19.84 13.94 -21.14
N GLU A 82 -20.98 14.60 -21.35
CA GLU A 82 -21.49 14.95 -22.68
C GLU A 82 -20.55 15.91 -23.44
N VAL A 83 -19.76 16.71 -22.70
CA VAL A 83 -18.80 17.67 -23.26
C VAL A 83 -17.44 16.99 -23.48
N VAL A 84 -17.00 16.20 -22.51
CA VAL A 84 -15.63 15.65 -22.46
C VAL A 84 -15.49 14.38 -23.30
N LEU A 85 -16.48 13.48 -23.29
CA LEU A 85 -16.40 12.19 -23.99
C LEU A 85 -16.19 12.34 -25.51
N PRO A 86 -16.91 13.23 -26.24
CA PRO A 86 -16.68 13.42 -27.67
C PRO A 86 -15.27 13.95 -27.99
N VAL A 87 -14.69 14.75 -27.09
CA VAL A 87 -13.30 15.23 -27.22
C VAL A 87 -12.33 14.07 -27.06
N ILE A 88 -12.53 13.23 -26.04
CA ILE A 88 -11.69 12.05 -25.79
C ILE A 88 -11.74 11.10 -26.99
N GLU A 89 -12.93 10.73 -27.47
CA GLU A 89 -13.10 9.84 -28.63
C GLU A 89 -12.41 10.36 -29.89
N ARG A 90 -12.59 11.65 -30.18
CA ARG A 90 -11.98 12.30 -31.34
C ARG A 90 -10.45 12.30 -31.24
N VAL A 91 -9.90 12.71 -30.10
CA VAL A 91 -8.45 12.82 -29.89
C VAL A 91 -7.81 11.42 -29.88
N ALA A 92 -8.40 10.47 -29.16
CA ALA A 92 -7.93 9.09 -29.12
C ALA A 92 -7.88 8.48 -30.52
N ARG A 93 -8.93 8.67 -31.32
CA ARG A 93 -8.97 8.20 -32.72
C ARG A 93 -7.86 8.83 -33.57
N GLN A 94 -7.68 10.15 -33.48
CA GLN A 94 -6.65 10.87 -34.23
C GLN A 94 -5.23 10.40 -33.89
N LEU A 95 -5.00 10.05 -32.63
CA LEU A 95 -3.68 9.64 -32.12
C LEU A 95 -3.47 8.11 -32.10
N GLY A 96 -4.46 7.33 -32.52
CA GLY A 96 -4.37 5.87 -32.60
C GLY A 96 -4.47 5.16 -31.24
N TRP A 97 -5.29 5.68 -30.33
CA TRP A 97 -5.58 5.07 -29.03
C TRP A 97 -6.89 4.30 -29.05
N VAL A 98 -6.90 3.17 -28.36
CA VAL A 98 -8.10 2.43 -27.96
C VAL A 98 -8.67 3.12 -26.73
N ILE A 99 -9.98 3.33 -26.68
CA ILE A 99 -10.68 3.66 -25.43
C ILE A 99 -11.49 2.46 -25.01
N PHE A 100 -11.43 2.11 -23.74
CA PHE A 100 -12.34 1.17 -23.11
C PHE A 100 -13.11 1.87 -22.02
N ASP A 101 -14.43 1.82 -22.14
CA ASP A 101 -15.39 2.24 -21.13
C ASP A 101 -15.82 0.98 -20.35
N PRO A 102 -15.26 0.73 -19.16
CA PRO A 102 -15.65 -0.40 -18.33
C PRO A 102 -17.09 -0.31 -17.79
N GLN A 103 -17.71 0.88 -17.80
CA GLN A 103 -19.07 1.11 -17.30
C GLN A 103 -20.12 0.65 -18.34
N SER A 104 -19.91 0.95 -19.62
CA SER A 104 -20.78 0.48 -20.71
C SER A 104 -20.31 -0.85 -21.32
N GLY A 105 -19.06 -1.24 -21.06
CA GLY A 105 -18.41 -2.37 -21.72
C GLY A 105 -18.06 -2.09 -23.18
N GLU A 106 -18.10 -0.83 -23.61
CA GLU A 106 -17.77 -0.45 -24.97
C GLU A 106 -16.26 -0.28 -25.18
N VAL A 107 -15.82 -0.72 -26.35
CA VAL A 107 -14.47 -0.51 -26.84
C VAL A 107 -14.53 0.36 -28.07
N HIS A 108 -13.79 1.46 -28.07
CA HIS A 108 -13.65 2.38 -29.18
C HIS A 108 -12.25 2.22 -29.76
N PRO A 109 -12.08 1.32 -30.75
CA PRO A 109 -10.80 1.14 -31.42
C PRO A 109 -10.47 2.35 -32.31
N PRO A 110 -9.19 2.55 -32.68
CA PRO A 110 -8.76 3.61 -33.60
C PRO A 110 -9.46 3.59 -34.96
N SER A 111 -9.96 2.43 -35.39
CA SER A 111 -10.74 2.28 -36.63
C SER A 111 -12.11 2.98 -36.60
N GLY A 112 -12.58 3.35 -35.40
CA GLY A 112 -13.84 4.06 -35.19
C GLY A 112 -15.10 3.19 -35.13
N GLN A 113 -14.99 1.88 -35.34
CA GLN A 113 -16.11 0.95 -35.16
C GLN A 113 -16.19 0.50 -33.71
N VAL A 114 -17.17 1.03 -32.96
CA VAL A 114 -17.38 0.69 -31.55
C VAL A 114 -17.79 -0.78 -31.41
N MET A 115 -17.15 -1.49 -30.48
CA MET A 115 -17.45 -2.87 -30.13
C MET A 115 -18.11 -2.89 -28.75
N GLY A 116 -19.37 -3.31 -28.67
CA GLY A 116 -20.07 -3.54 -27.40
C GLY A 116 -20.09 -5.02 -27.00
N PRO A 117 -20.57 -5.35 -25.80
CA PRO A 117 -20.84 -6.74 -25.42
C PRO A 117 -21.81 -7.40 -26.43
N MET A 118 -21.53 -8.65 -26.83
CA MET A 118 -22.41 -9.38 -27.75
C MET A 118 -23.80 -9.55 -27.10
N GLY A 119 -24.75 -8.75 -27.59
CA GLY A 119 -26.17 -8.88 -27.27
C GLY A 119 -26.64 -7.98 -26.14
N SER A 120 -27.15 -6.80 -26.49
CA SER A 120 -28.38 -6.25 -25.92
C SER A 120 -28.68 -4.89 -26.57
N VAL A 121 -29.60 -4.91 -27.54
CA VAL A 121 -30.43 -3.75 -27.86
C VAL A 121 -31.66 -3.87 -26.95
N ALA A 122 -31.87 -2.86 -26.12
CA ALA A 122 -33.08 -2.48 -25.39
C ALA A 122 -33.68 -3.46 -24.34
N ALA A 123 -33.63 -3.05 -23.06
CA ALA A 123 -34.79 -2.59 -22.29
C ALA A 123 -34.35 -2.27 -20.86
N VAL A 124 -34.74 -1.10 -20.36
CA VAL A 124 -34.62 -0.71 -18.95
C VAL A 124 -35.47 -1.68 -18.13
N ALA A 125 -34.82 -2.66 -17.51
CA ALA A 125 -35.40 -3.48 -16.46
C ALA A 125 -34.64 -3.16 -15.18
N ASP A 126 -35.38 -2.79 -14.14
CA ASP A 126 -34.89 -2.46 -12.80
C ASP A 126 -33.77 -3.42 -12.38
N VAL A 127 -32.55 -2.89 -12.39
CA VAL A 127 -31.37 -3.55 -11.84
C VAL A 127 -31.61 -3.65 -10.33
N PRO A 128 -31.48 -4.84 -9.72
CA PRO A 128 -31.46 -4.91 -8.26
C PRO A 128 -30.31 -4.04 -7.79
N VAL A 129 -30.63 -2.99 -7.03
CA VAL A 129 -29.65 -2.08 -6.45
C VAL A 129 -28.65 -2.93 -5.67
N LEU A 130 -27.49 -3.19 -6.27
CA LEU A 130 -26.34 -3.72 -5.57
C LEU A 130 -26.06 -2.73 -4.43
N PRO A 131 -25.89 -3.20 -3.18
CA PRO A 131 -25.66 -2.29 -2.07
C PRO A 131 -24.44 -1.43 -2.41
N GLU A 132 -24.62 -0.11 -2.40
CA GLU A 132 -23.56 0.86 -2.64
C GLU A 132 -22.34 0.41 -1.82
N LEU A 133 -21.28 0.02 -2.54
CA LEU A 133 -20.05 -0.47 -1.93
C LEU A 133 -19.44 0.71 -1.18
N ASP A 134 -19.76 0.84 0.12
CA ASP A 134 -19.25 1.87 1.03
C ASP A 134 -17.79 2.23 0.69
N THR A 135 -17.57 3.37 0.05
CA THR A 135 -16.24 3.81 -0.39
C THR A 135 -15.59 4.70 0.65
N SER A 136 -16.14 4.78 1.87
CA SER A 136 -15.52 5.54 2.94
C SER A 136 -14.11 5.01 3.23
N PRO A 137 -13.19 5.86 3.75
CA PRO A 137 -11.88 5.40 4.18
C PRO A 137 -11.95 4.21 5.16
N SER A 138 -12.92 4.24 6.08
CA SER A 138 -13.20 3.16 7.02
C SER A 138 -13.55 1.84 6.33
N ALA A 139 -14.33 1.90 5.24
CA ALA A 139 -14.68 0.70 4.48
C ALA A 139 -13.53 0.21 3.60
N ARG A 140 -12.72 1.09 3.01
CA ARG A 140 -11.47 0.70 2.33
C ARG A 140 -10.51 0.00 3.28
N SER A 141 -10.26 0.60 4.44
CA SER A 141 -9.46 0.04 5.54
C SER A 141 -9.96 -1.36 5.93
N ARG A 142 -11.27 -1.50 6.16
CA ARG A 142 -11.91 -2.77 6.52
C ARG A 142 -11.77 -3.83 5.42
N ARG A 143 -11.91 -3.47 4.14
CA ARG A 143 -11.74 -4.42 3.02
C ARG A 143 -10.31 -4.96 2.96
N VAL A 144 -9.30 -4.10 3.13
CA VAL A 144 -7.91 -4.54 3.21
C VAL A 144 -7.70 -5.48 4.39
N GLN A 145 -8.15 -5.10 5.59
CA GLN A 145 -8.07 -5.97 6.76
C GLN A 145 -8.73 -7.34 6.52
N GLN A 146 -9.95 -7.36 5.97
CA GLN A 146 -10.70 -8.60 5.70
C GLN A 146 -9.99 -9.50 4.68
N SER A 147 -9.35 -8.92 3.67
CA SER A 147 -8.61 -9.69 2.68
C SER A 147 -7.30 -10.30 3.21
N LEU A 148 -6.68 -9.66 4.20
CA LEU A 148 -5.48 -10.19 4.87
C LEU A 148 -5.84 -11.23 5.94
N GLU A 149 -7.04 -11.16 6.51
CA GLU A 149 -7.47 -12.02 7.63
C GLU A 149 -7.26 -13.54 7.42
N PRO A 150 -7.53 -14.13 6.24
CA PRO A 150 -7.28 -15.56 6.00
C PRO A 150 -5.81 -15.93 6.17
N LEU A 151 -4.90 -15.11 5.63
CA LEU A 151 -3.44 -15.32 5.70
C LEU A 151 -2.96 -15.36 7.16
N PHE A 152 -3.42 -14.40 7.97
CA PHE A 152 -3.08 -14.32 9.38
C PHE A 152 -3.69 -15.48 10.19
N THR A 153 -4.98 -15.76 9.96
CA THR A 153 -5.73 -16.77 10.72
C THR A 153 -5.20 -18.19 10.46
N GLN A 154 -4.83 -18.50 9.22
CA GLN A 154 -4.20 -19.79 8.86
C GLN A 154 -2.92 -20.05 9.64
N ARG A 155 -2.19 -18.99 10.02
CA ARG A 155 -0.93 -19.07 10.78
C ARG A 155 -1.10 -18.83 12.29
N GLY A 156 -2.32 -18.95 12.80
CA GLY A 156 -2.63 -18.89 14.24
C GLY A 156 -2.64 -17.48 14.83
N TRP A 157 -2.70 -16.43 14.00
CA TRP A 157 -2.92 -15.08 14.49
C TRP A 157 -4.38 -14.86 14.86
N ARG A 158 -4.62 -14.06 15.89
CA ARG A 158 -5.94 -13.63 16.32
C ARG A 158 -6.25 -12.23 15.78
N LYS A 159 -7.43 -12.08 15.19
CA LYS A 159 -8.00 -10.77 14.87
C LYS A 159 -8.37 -9.98 16.13
N LEU A 160 -8.13 -8.69 16.09
CA LEU A 160 -8.45 -7.73 17.15
C LEU A 160 -9.44 -6.66 16.64
N ARG A 161 -9.99 -5.87 17.57
CA ARG A 161 -10.83 -4.70 17.27
C ARG A 161 -10.02 -3.43 17.53
N GLY A 162 -10.20 -2.42 16.67
CA GLY A 162 -9.51 -1.13 16.75
C GLY A 162 -8.27 -1.06 15.86
N ALA A 163 -7.34 -0.17 16.19
CA ALA A 163 -6.15 0.12 15.39
C ALA A 163 -5.11 -1.01 15.37
N PHE A 164 -5.25 -2.03 16.22
CA PHE A 164 -4.51 -3.28 16.07
C PHE A 164 -5.38 -4.28 15.34
N TRP A 165 -4.94 -4.73 14.17
CA TRP A 165 -5.72 -5.66 13.36
C TRP A 165 -5.49 -7.11 13.75
N PHE A 166 -4.23 -7.48 14.01
CA PHE A 166 -3.85 -8.87 14.28
C PHE A 166 -2.84 -8.96 15.43
N LYS A 167 -2.93 -10.05 16.19
CA LYS A 167 -2.02 -10.37 17.29
C LYS A 167 -1.66 -11.85 17.30
N LYS A 168 -0.41 -12.18 17.57
CA LYS A 168 0.05 -13.54 17.84
C LYS A 168 0.90 -13.57 19.10
N LYS A 169 0.67 -14.57 19.95
CA LYS A 169 1.60 -14.87 21.04
C LYS A 169 2.82 -15.53 20.44
N LEU A 170 3.99 -15.01 20.79
CA LEU A 170 5.29 -15.60 20.47
C LEU A 170 5.94 -16.08 21.76
N PRO A 171 6.88 -17.04 21.70
CA PRO A 171 7.69 -17.41 22.87
C PRO A 171 8.41 -16.22 23.52
N VAL A 172 8.79 -15.21 22.72
CA VAL A 172 9.46 -13.98 23.16
C VAL A 172 8.52 -12.89 23.70
N GLY A 173 7.21 -13.07 23.56
CA GLY A 173 6.21 -12.06 23.93
C GLY A 173 5.00 -12.05 23.02
N GLU A 174 4.70 -10.93 22.38
CA GLU A 174 3.56 -10.80 21.48
C GLU A 174 3.92 -9.98 20.24
N ALA A 175 3.50 -10.46 19.08
CA ALA A 175 3.55 -9.68 17.84
C ALA A 175 2.18 -9.04 17.56
N LEU A 176 2.22 -7.81 17.08
CA LEU A 176 1.07 -6.93 16.85
C LEU A 176 1.20 -6.31 15.47
N VAL A 177 0.11 -6.35 14.70
CA VAL A 177 -0.03 -5.58 13.45
C VAL A 177 -0.90 -4.36 13.76
N TYR A 178 -0.29 -3.19 13.66
CA TYR A 178 -0.97 -1.90 13.82
C TYR A 178 -1.33 -1.34 12.44
N SER A 179 -2.55 -0.84 12.35
CA SER A 179 -3.15 -0.33 11.13
C SER A 179 -4.26 0.65 11.49
N ASP A 180 -4.06 1.92 11.16
CA ASP A 180 -5.04 2.99 11.42
C ASP A 180 -5.23 3.86 10.18
N MET A 181 -6.47 4.24 9.89
CA MET A 181 -6.80 5.02 8.72
C MET A 181 -6.97 6.48 9.11
N VAL A 182 -6.12 7.36 8.59
CA VAL A 182 -6.23 8.81 8.77
C VAL A 182 -6.47 9.43 7.41
N ARG A 183 -7.69 9.98 7.22
CA ARG A 183 -8.17 10.44 5.90
C ARG A 183 -8.00 9.30 4.88
N ASP A 184 -7.19 9.50 3.85
CA ASP A 184 -6.95 8.56 2.77
C ASP A 184 -5.61 7.81 2.87
N THR A 185 -5.02 7.80 4.06
CA THR A 185 -3.73 7.16 4.31
C THR A 185 -3.87 6.11 5.39
N LEU A 186 -3.44 4.88 5.09
CA LEU A 186 -3.35 3.80 6.06
C LEU A 186 -1.96 3.83 6.71
N HIS A 187 -1.93 4.12 8.00
CA HIS A 187 -0.75 4.04 8.84
C HIS A 187 -0.56 2.61 9.29
N HIS A 188 0.50 1.95 8.82
CA HIS A 188 0.66 0.50 8.98
C HIS A 188 2.03 0.13 9.57
N GLY A 189 2.08 -0.88 10.45
CA GLY A 189 3.32 -1.32 11.08
C GLY A 189 3.21 -2.64 11.83
N VAL A 190 4.36 -3.23 12.16
CA VAL A 190 4.46 -4.50 12.89
C VAL A 190 5.39 -4.34 14.08
N TRP A 191 4.92 -4.74 15.26
CA TRP A 191 5.65 -4.59 16.52
C TRP A 191 5.73 -5.92 17.26
N ILE A 192 6.84 -6.19 17.94
CA ILE A 192 6.99 -7.28 18.90
C ILE A 192 7.16 -6.65 20.27
N ARG A 193 6.16 -6.80 21.14
CA ARG A 193 6.25 -6.41 22.55
C ARG A 193 6.82 -7.58 23.34
N LEU A 194 7.87 -7.30 24.11
CA LEU A 194 8.59 -8.31 24.87
C LEU A 194 7.80 -8.80 26.08
N ALA A 195 7.94 -10.09 26.38
CA ALA A 195 7.66 -10.64 27.69
C ALA A 195 9.01 -10.86 28.41
N LEU A 196 9.41 -9.92 29.27
CA LEU A 196 10.66 -10.02 30.02
C LEU A 196 10.48 -10.69 31.39
N PRO A 197 11.56 -11.23 31.97
CA PRO A 197 11.56 -11.70 33.35
C PRO A 197 11.12 -10.64 34.35
N SER A 198 10.54 -11.08 35.48
CA SER A 198 9.95 -10.22 36.51
C SER A 198 10.91 -9.18 37.11
N HIS A 199 12.21 -9.46 37.15
CA HIS A 199 13.21 -8.50 37.66
C HIS A 199 13.44 -7.33 36.70
N LEU A 200 13.09 -7.45 35.41
CA LEU A 200 13.10 -6.36 34.44
C LEU A 200 11.73 -5.70 34.29
N GLN A 201 10.71 -6.17 35.02
CA GLN A 201 9.35 -5.63 34.99
C GLN A 201 9.27 -4.13 35.32
N PRO A 202 10.07 -3.55 36.25
CA PRO A 202 10.07 -2.11 36.48
C PRO A 202 10.44 -1.30 35.23
N ALA A 203 11.29 -1.83 34.35
CA ALA A 203 11.64 -1.20 33.07
C ALA A 203 10.53 -1.35 32.00
N LEU A 204 9.54 -2.23 32.21
CA LEU A 204 8.40 -2.41 31.29
C LEU A 204 7.24 -1.45 31.53
N ASN A 205 7.17 -0.81 32.71
CA ASN A 205 5.97 -0.11 33.17
C ASN A 205 5.86 1.36 32.71
N SER A 206 6.83 1.87 31.95
CA SER A 206 6.80 3.21 31.35
C SER A 206 6.43 3.15 29.86
N ASP A 207 5.49 4.01 29.44
CA ASP A 207 5.14 4.32 28.04
C ASP A 207 4.84 3.13 27.09
N GLY A 208 3.97 2.20 27.51
CA GLY A 208 3.46 1.15 26.61
C GLY A 208 4.40 -0.04 26.36
N GLY A 209 5.54 -0.07 27.07
CA GLY A 209 6.52 -1.16 27.11
C GLY A 209 7.47 -1.18 25.90
N PRO A 210 8.65 -1.80 26.03
CA PRO A 210 9.62 -1.95 24.94
C PRO A 210 9.02 -2.79 23.81
N ALA A 211 9.09 -2.24 22.60
CA ALA A 211 8.66 -2.93 21.40
C ALA A 211 9.75 -2.88 20.33
N PHE A 212 10.03 -4.05 19.75
CA PHE A 212 10.79 -4.15 18.50
C PHE A 212 9.87 -3.78 17.36
N LYS A 213 10.29 -2.85 16.52
CA LYS A 213 9.49 -2.40 15.38
C LYS A 213 10.14 -2.91 14.11
N VAL A 214 9.36 -3.71 13.39
CA VAL A 214 9.82 -4.46 12.24
C VAL A 214 9.72 -3.58 11.00
N SER A 215 10.83 -3.46 10.28
CA SER A 215 10.90 -2.69 9.03
C SER A 215 10.34 -3.50 7.87
N LEU A 216 9.12 -3.17 7.46
CA LEU A 216 8.47 -3.74 6.28
C LEU A 216 9.23 -3.39 4.99
N GLN A 217 9.79 -2.18 4.90
CA GLN A 217 10.65 -1.76 3.80
C GLN A 217 11.89 -2.65 3.66
N HIS A 218 12.54 -2.98 4.78
CA HIS A 218 13.73 -3.84 4.75
C HIS A 218 13.38 -5.23 4.18
N PHE A 219 12.29 -5.84 4.65
CA PHE A 219 11.81 -7.11 4.09
C PHE A 219 11.44 -7.00 2.61
N ALA A 220 10.78 -5.91 2.20
CA ALA A 220 10.43 -5.69 0.81
C ALA A 220 11.69 -5.60 -0.08
N GLN A 221 12.71 -4.87 0.35
CA GLN A 221 13.98 -4.74 -0.37
C GLN A 221 14.72 -6.07 -0.46
N THR A 222 14.91 -6.76 0.67
CA THR A 222 15.64 -8.03 0.74
C THR A 222 14.97 -9.12 -0.10
N HIS A 223 13.63 -9.15 -0.12
CA HIS A 223 12.86 -10.14 -0.88
C HIS A 223 12.45 -9.66 -2.29
N ARG A 224 12.89 -8.47 -2.71
CA ARG A 224 12.54 -7.84 -4.00
C ARG A 224 11.03 -7.79 -4.25
N LEU A 225 10.27 -7.40 -3.24
CA LEU A 225 8.82 -7.27 -3.29
C LEU A 225 8.43 -5.80 -3.52
N PRO A 226 7.34 -5.53 -4.28
CA PRO A 226 6.79 -4.20 -4.36
C PRO A 226 6.25 -3.78 -3.00
N PHE A 227 6.65 -2.60 -2.54
CA PHE A 227 6.14 -2.01 -1.31
C PHE A 227 6.18 -0.49 -1.44
N THR A 228 5.03 0.08 -1.78
CA THR A 228 4.89 1.51 -2.02
C THR A 228 4.33 2.19 -0.78
N TYR A 229 5.06 3.18 -0.28
CA TYR A 229 4.71 3.94 0.91
C TYR A 229 5.22 5.37 0.75
N LEU A 230 4.67 6.28 1.55
CA LEU A 230 5.18 7.63 1.73
C LEU A 230 6.09 7.66 2.96
N GLU A 231 7.19 8.39 2.86
CA GLU A 231 8.03 8.62 4.03
C GLU A 231 7.25 9.43 5.07
N PRO A 232 7.09 8.92 6.31
CA PRO A 232 6.36 9.64 7.34
C PRO A 232 7.09 10.95 7.69
N PRO A 233 6.36 12.03 8.03
CA PRO A 233 6.98 13.30 8.42
C PRO A 233 7.98 13.13 9.57
N ALA A 234 9.06 13.93 9.58
CA ALA A 234 10.12 13.85 10.59
C ALA A 234 9.62 13.93 12.06
N LEU A 235 8.49 14.62 12.30
CA LEU A 235 7.83 14.67 13.62
C LEU A 235 7.24 13.31 14.04
N PHE A 236 6.66 12.54 13.11
CA PHE A 236 6.19 11.18 13.37
C PHE A 236 7.36 10.19 13.50
N GLN A 237 8.47 10.41 12.78
CA GLN A 237 9.71 9.64 12.99
C GLN A 237 10.24 9.81 14.42
N LYS A 238 10.15 11.02 15.00
CA LYS A 238 10.60 11.34 16.37
C LYS A 238 9.60 10.96 17.47
N GLN A 239 8.29 11.18 17.27
CA GLN A 239 7.28 10.92 18.31
C GLN A 239 6.78 9.48 18.34
N ALA A 240 6.71 8.79 17.20
CA ALA A 240 6.21 7.42 17.18
C ALA A 240 7.24 6.41 17.69
N GLY A 241 8.49 6.81 17.94
CA GLY A 241 9.58 5.92 18.37
C GLY A 241 9.61 4.63 17.54
N GLY A 242 9.36 4.71 16.22
CA GLY A 242 9.03 3.57 15.37
C GLY A 242 8.71 3.85 13.93
N VAL A 243 8.94 2.86 13.06
CA VAL A 243 8.59 2.95 11.63
C VAL A 243 7.13 2.58 11.45
N ILE A 244 6.31 3.59 11.21
CA ILE A 244 4.94 3.46 10.71
C ILE A 244 4.98 3.90 9.26
N TYR A 245 4.45 3.07 8.37
CA TYR A 245 4.40 3.36 6.95
C TYR A 245 3.10 4.05 6.61
N GLU A 246 3.18 5.14 5.85
CA GLU A 246 2.02 5.83 5.31
C GLU A 246 1.71 5.23 3.94
N LEU A 247 0.64 4.45 3.88
CA LEU A 247 0.20 3.76 2.67
C LEU A 247 -0.94 4.57 2.05
N PRO A 248 -0.78 5.17 0.86
CA PRO A 248 -1.86 5.94 0.24
C PRO A 248 -2.99 5.02 -0.25
N MET A 249 -4.21 5.35 0.15
CA MET A 249 -5.45 4.58 -0.05
C MET A 249 -6.58 5.39 -0.72
N GLY A 250 -6.27 6.55 -1.30
CA GLY A 250 -7.26 7.54 -1.78
C GLY A 250 -8.25 7.01 -2.81
N SER A 251 -7.86 6.02 -3.61
CA SER A 251 -8.74 5.33 -4.54
C SER A 251 -8.94 3.85 -4.17
N ALA A 252 -9.97 3.22 -4.73
CA ALA A 252 -10.19 1.79 -4.56
C ALA A 252 -9.03 0.95 -5.16
N ASP A 253 -8.46 1.42 -6.27
CA ASP A 253 -7.32 0.79 -6.93
C ASP A 253 -6.05 0.89 -6.10
N SER A 254 -5.79 2.06 -5.50
CA SER A 254 -4.70 2.23 -4.54
C SER A 254 -4.89 1.30 -3.35
N ALA A 255 -6.10 1.19 -2.81
CA ALA A 255 -6.40 0.28 -1.71
C ALA A 255 -6.20 -1.20 -2.07
N ALA A 256 -6.58 -1.61 -3.29
CA ALA A 256 -6.34 -2.97 -3.80
C ALA A 256 -4.84 -3.24 -4.00
N THR A 257 -4.10 -2.25 -4.51
CA THR A 257 -2.64 -2.35 -4.67
C THR A 257 -1.94 -2.48 -3.31
N ARG A 258 -2.28 -1.64 -2.33
CA ARG A 258 -1.72 -1.74 -0.96
C ARG A 258 -2.08 -3.07 -0.31
N ARG A 259 -3.29 -3.58 -0.52
CA ARG A 259 -3.67 -4.93 -0.09
C ARG A 259 -2.74 -5.99 -0.66
N ASP A 260 -2.53 -5.98 -1.97
CA ASP A 260 -1.76 -7.04 -2.65
C ASP A 260 -0.28 -6.99 -2.28
N GLU A 261 0.30 -5.79 -2.18
CA GLU A 261 1.66 -5.60 -1.67
C GLU A 261 1.80 -6.09 -0.22
N LEU A 262 0.87 -5.72 0.67
CA LEU A 262 0.90 -6.18 2.06
C LEU A 262 0.73 -7.70 2.13
N ALA A 263 -0.17 -8.30 1.35
CA ALA A 263 -0.37 -9.73 1.30
C ALA A 263 0.91 -10.46 0.87
N ALA A 264 1.54 -10.00 -0.21
CA ALA A 264 2.79 -10.56 -0.71
C ALA A 264 3.93 -10.42 0.32
N LEU A 265 4.04 -9.26 0.96
CA LEU A 265 5.07 -9.00 1.97
C LEU A 265 4.88 -9.88 3.22
N TYR A 266 3.65 -10.02 3.69
CA TYR A 266 3.35 -10.85 4.84
C TYR A 266 3.58 -12.32 4.55
N ASP A 267 3.04 -12.83 3.45
CA ASP A 267 3.08 -14.26 3.14
C ASP A 267 4.51 -14.73 2.80
N ARG A 268 5.27 -13.93 2.05
CA ARG A 268 6.58 -14.36 1.50
C ARG A 268 7.78 -14.03 2.37
N ALA A 269 7.62 -13.19 3.39
CA ALA A 269 8.76 -12.68 4.15
C ALA A 269 8.45 -12.53 5.64
N VAL A 270 7.51 -11.66 5.99
CA VAL A 270 7.37 -11.20 7.38
C VAL A 270 6.83 -12.30 8.29
N LEU A 271 5.82 -13.07 7.86
CA LEU A 271 5.24 -14.13 8.70
C LEU A 271 6.19 -15.31 8.88
N ASP A 272 6.88 -15.73 7.82
CA ASP A 272 7.91 -16.78 7.88
C ASP A 272 9.04 -16.41 8.84
N TRP A 273 9.48 -15.15 8.84
CA TRP A 273 10.49 -14.66 9.77
C TRP A 273 9.97 -14.60 11.22
N LEU A 274 8.75 -14.11 11.44
CA LEU A 274 8.15 -14.07 12.79
C LEU A 274 7.98 -15.47 13.39
N ASP A 275 7.68 -16.46 12.55
CA ASP A 275 7.55 -17.86 12.96
C ASP A 275 8.90 -18.50 13.36
N GLN A 276 10.04 -17.87 13.04
CA GLN A 276 11.37 -18.34 13.44
C GLN A 276 11.80 -17.86 14.84
N LEU A 277 11.05 -16.94 15.46
CA LEU A 277 11.41 -16.37 16.77
C LEU A 277 10.93 -17.28 17.91
N HIS A 278 11.75 -18.27 18.28
CA HIS A 278 11.41 -19.29 19.26
C HIS A 278 11.93 -18.98 20.67
N SER A 279 12.90 -18.08 20.81
CA SER A 279 13.47 -17.71 22.10
C SER A 279 14.01 -16.28 22.15
N LEU A 280 14.32 -15.80 23.37
CA LEU A 280 14.93 -14.48 23.53
C LEU A 280 16.33 -14.43 22.90
N GLU A 281 17.03 -15.55 22.78
CA GLU A 281 18.31 -15.67 22.07
C GLU A 281 18.16 -15.48 20.56
N ASP A 282 17.08 -15.96 19.95
CA ASP A 282 16.78 -15.68 18.53
C ASP A 282 16.59 -14.17 18.32
N LEU A 283 15.84 -13.55 19.23
CA LEU A 283 15.60 -12.11 19.18
C LEU A 283 16.89 -11.33 19.47
N ASP A 284 17.73 -11.75 20.43
CA ASP A 284 19.05 -11.17 20.70
C ASP A 284 19.95 -11.25 19.47
N ARG A 285 19.96 -12.38 18.77
CA ARG A 285 20.75 -12.54 17.54
C ARG A 285 20.37 -11.47 16.51
N TRP A 286 19.09 -11.31 16.20
CA TRP A 286 18.62 -10.30 15.26
C TRP A 286 18.82 -8.87 15.80
N ALA A 287 18.62 -8.66 17.10
CA ALA A 287 18.69 -7.35 17.74
C ALA A 287 20.12 -6.84 17.88
N ASN A 288 21.10 -7.71 18.13
CA ASN A 288 22.42 -7.34 18.61
C ASN A 288 23.59 -7.92 17.79
N ARG A 289 23.41 -9.04 17.08
CA ARG A 289 24.51 -9.83 16.52
C ARG A 289 24.57 -9.86 15.00
N VAL A 290 23.44 -9.72 14.30
CA VAL A 290 23.43 -9.55 12.85
C VAL A 290 23.90 -8.14 12.47
N PRO A 291 24.54 -7.95 11.30
CA PRO A 291 24.88 -6.62 10.78
C PRO A 291 23.65 -5.71 10.64
N ASP A 292 23.86 -4.39 10.68
CA ASP A 292 22.78 -3.41 10.59
C ASP A 292 22.04 -3.49 9.25
N GLU A 293 22.77 -3.84 8.18
CA GLU A 293 22.23 -4.02 6.84
C GLU A 293 21.26 -5.19 6.72
N GLU A 294 21.35 -6.17 7.62
CA GLU A 294 20.49 -7.37 7.66
C GLU A 294 19.45 -7.29 8.78
N CYS A 295 19.57 -6.31 9.67
CA CYS A 295 18.73 -6.19 10.84
C CYS A 295 17.36 -5.61 10.44
N PRO A 296 16.24 -6.34 10.65
CA PRO A 296 14.91 -5.83 10.32
C PRO A 296 14.44 -4.74 11.29
N PHE A 297 15.29 -4.30 12.21
CA PHE A 297 14.99 -3.33 13.25
C PHE A 297 15.71 -2.00 13.00
N VAL A 298 15.37 -1.36 11.89
CA VAL A 298 16.07 -0.19 11.29
C VAL A 298 16.38 0.95 12.28
N GLY A 299 15.57 1.13 13.33
CA GLY A 299 15.76 2.20 14.31
C GLY A 299 16.09 1.74 15.72
N LEU A 300 16.60 0.52 15.93
CA LEU A 300 16.82 -0.01 17.28
C LEU A 300 18.19 0.36 17.85
N ARG A 301 19.25 0.28 17.04
CA ARG A 301 20.63 0.55 17.48
C ARG A 301 21.05 2.02 17.35
N GLN A 302 20.28 2.81 16.62
CA GLN A 302 20.53 4.23 16.35
C GLN A 302 19.77 5.17 17.30
N ARG A 303 19.03 4.64 18.29
CA ARG A 303 18.33 5.46 19.30
C ARG A 303 19.30 6.00 20.32
N SER A 304 19.77 7.19 20.03
CA SER A 304 20.86 7.78 20.77
C SER A 304 20.34 8.86 21.74
N ASP A 305 19.16 9.45 21.46
CA ASP A 305 18.59 10.55 22.25
C ASP A 305 17.86 10.12 23.56
N TYR A 306 17.81 8.82 23.90
CA TYR A 306 17.05 8.32 25.05
C TYR A 306 17.93 7.69 26.14
N ARG A 307 17.84 8.24 27.36
CA ARG A 307 18.70 7.86 28.51
C ARG A 307 18.18 6.69 29.35
N LEU A 308 16.99 6.17 29.12
CA LEU A 308 16.42 5.08 29.94
C LEU A 308 16.42 3.75 29.18
N LEU A 309 16.80 2.68 29.85
CA LEU A 309 16.94 1.33 29.29
C LEU A 309 15.66 0.81 28.61
N ASN A 310 14.47 1.25 29.06
CA ASN A 310 13.18 0.92 28.43
C ASN A 310 13.02 1.43 26.99
N TYR A 311 13.83 2.41 26.58
CA TYR A 311 13.91 2.88 25.20
C TYR A 311 14.93 2.12 24.33
N HIS A 312 15.64 1.15 24.92
CA HIS A 312 16.62 0.27 24.27
C HIS A 312 16.18 -1.21 24.33
N PRO A 313 15.19 -1.63 23.52
CA PRO A 313 14.69 -3.01 23.54
C PRO A 313 15.77 -4.06 23.22
N ASP A 314 16.76 -3.74 22.40
CA ASP A 314 17.92 -4.59 22.09
C ASP A 314 18.77 -4.87 23.33
N LEU A 315 19.06 -3.82 24.11
CA LEU A 315 19.78 -3.92 25.36
C LEU A 315 18.97 -4.71 26.40
N LEU A 316 17.66 -4.50 26.50
CA LEU A 316 16.80 -5.28 27.41
C LEU A 316 16.78 -6.77 27.08
N VAL A 317 16.75 -7.13 25.80
CA VAL A 317 16.83 -8.53 25.38
C VAL A 317 18.21 -9.12 25.71
N ALA A 318 19.29 -8.39 25.44
CA ALA A 318 20.65 -8.81 25.78
C ALA A 318 20.83 -9.02 27.29
N ALA A 319 20.25 -8.15 28.12
CA ALA A 319 20.20 -8.31 29.57
C ALA A 319 19.44 -9.57 29.99
N ALA A 320 18.28 -9.82 29.38
CA ALA A 320 17.43 -10.97 29.70
C ALA A 320 18.09 -12.32 29.36
N VAL A 321 18.94 -12.37 28.34
CA VAL A 321 19.73 -13.56 27.98
C VAL A 321 21.10 -13.62 28.66
N ASN A 322 21.40 -12.71 29.60
CA ASN A 322 22.69 -12.58 30.30
C ASN A 322 23.90 -12.50 29.33
N ALA A 323 23.80 -11.71 28.26
CA ALA A 323 24.92 -11.51 27.35
C ALA A 323 26.03 -10.70 28.03
N PRO A 324 27.30 -11.17 28.09
CA PRO A 324 28.39 -10.45 28.76
C PRO A 324 28.72 -9.10 28.11
N ASP A 325 28.52 -8.99 26.78
CA ASP A 325 28.79 -7.76 26.03
C ASP A 325 27.72 -6.67 26.25
N PHE A 326 26.61 -7.01 26.91
CA PHE A 326 25.51 -6.08 27.21
C PHE A 326 25.98 -4.91 28.06
N GLU A 327 26.70 -5.18 29.16
CA GLU A 327 27.09 -4.16 30.13
C GLU A 327 28.00 -3.12 29.46
N GLN A 328 28.95 -3.58 28.65
CA GLN A 328 29.83 -2.72 27.88
C GLN A 328 29.06 -1.88 26.84
N ARG A 329 28.15 -2.48 26.06
CA ARG A 329 27.34 -1.74 25.06
C ARG A 329 26.40 -0.72 25.69
N ALA A 330 25.80 -1.06 26.83
CA ALA A 330 24.99 -0.13 27.59
C ALA A 330 25.85 1.05 28.07
N LEU A 331 27.03 0.79 28.65
CA LEU A 331 27.96 1.82 29.10
C LEU A 331 28.45 2.71 27.95
N GLU A 332 28.79 2.15 26.79
CA GLU A 332 29.21 2.91 25.60
C GLU A 332 28.10 3.84 25.11
N ARG A 333 26.85 3.38 25.05
CA ARG A 333 25.70 4.22 24.67
C ARG A 333 25.40 5.29 25.72
N TYR A 334 25.54 4.96 27.01
CA TYR A 334 25.41 5.94 28.08
C TYR A 334 26.52 7.01 28.03
N ALA A 335 27.74 6.65 27.63
CA ALA A 335 28.91 7.54 27.60
C ALA A 335 28.92 8.52 26.41
N MET A 336 28.13 8.28 25.36
CA MET A 336 28.01 9.20 24.22
C MET A 336 27.05 10.39 24.46
N TYR A 337 26.53 10.57 25.69
CA TYR A 337 25.46 11.52 26.07
C TYR A 337 25.62 12.19 27.44
#